data_AF-A0A7Z2VLR1-F1
#
_entry.id   AF-A0A7Z2VLR1-F1
#
_cell.length_a   1.000
_cell.length_b   1.000
_cell.length_c   1.000
_cell.angle_alpha   90.00
_cell.angle_beta   90.00
_cell.angle_gamma   90.00
#
_symmetry.space_group_name_H-M   'P 1'
#
loop_
_entity.id
_entity.type
_entity.pdbx_description
1 polymer ?
#
loop_
_entity_poly.entity_id
_entity_poly.type
_entity_poly.pdbx_seq_one_letter_code
_entity_poly.pdbx_strand_id
1 'polypeptide(L)'
;MGLAGRPFYNYFLYNSKPLPYNRLPYSNCSERTIEIPLALHLLRQSGAGSGESFLEVGNVLANYQELLAPYPVLSNRIIIDKYEDSAAVLNLDFMEYDTKHSLILCLSTAAHYMKHGKGENSSVDRETPLKAIRHIYNLLKPNGVAWITLPYGQLMDCDWLIQFSDEYLRLLSDAYGVPPDAIDVEYFRRQDMALQMNTPLQSWIQCDKEDLTDALYDSPFPFSNGIAVVRLRKIGNDVTADPKQHEPLYFRPAPIISSLYFAPFIRPAGFDKDGFLAAGHPGYVFYGHHLTLSSRSYLLHTSIEIEGSGEFTLELTSGKGLNLLWNQTVSGKTELHSRIELDQDALDAEIRLYKHNTSECRIRVPFLRLTVA
;
A
#
# COMPACT_ATOMS: atom_id res chain seq x y z
N MET A 1 -14.46 -7.05 -15.27
CA MET A 1 -14.10 -7.50 -13.91
C MET A 1 -12.62 -7.17 -13.72
N GLY A 2 -12.09 -7.20 -12.50
CA GLY A 2 -10.64 -7.03 -12.30
C GLY A 2 -9.88 -8.35 -12.31
N LEU A 3 -8.62 -8.29 -11.88
CA LEU A 3 -7.74 -9.45 -11.77
C LEU A 3 -8.34 -10.57 -10.89
N ALA A 4 -9.06 -10.21 -9.83
CA ALA A 4 -9.72 -11.14 -8.91
C ALA A 4 -11.15 -11.50 -9.34
N GLY A 5 -11.63 -11.02 -10.50
CA GLY A 5 -12.94 -11.35 -11.02
C GLY A 5 -14.13 -10.66 -10.31
N ARG A 6 -13.89 -9.59 -9.55
CA ARG A 6 -14.96 -8.84 -8.86
C ARG A 6 -15.60 -7.81 -9.80
N PRO A 7 -16.89 -7.50 -9.60
CA PRO A 7 -17.55 -6.40 -10.30
C PRO A 7 -16.98 -5.06 -9.84
N PHE A 8 -17.00 -4.08 -10.73
CA PHE A 8 -16.63 -2.70 -10.42
C PHE A 8 -17.87 -1.83 -10.37
N TYR A 9 -17.97 -1.04 -9.31
CA TYR A 9 -18.96 0.01 -9.18
C TYR A 9 -18.29 1.38 -9.37
N ASN A 10 -19.10 2.42 -9.60
CA ASN A 10 -18.61 3.81 -9.62
C ASN A 10 -18.52 4.44 -8.22
N TYR A 11 -18.83 3.68 -7.17
CA TYR A 11 -18.77 4.08 -5.77
C TYR A 11 -18.22 2.95 -4.88
N PHE A 12 -17.76 3.33 -3.70
CA PHE A 12 -17.57 2.43 -2.55
C PHE A 12 -18.56 2.82 -1.45
N LEU A 13 -18.76 1.93 -0.47
CA LEU A 13 -19.63 2.23 0.67
C LEU A 13 -18.78 2.71 1.85
N TYR A 14 -19.21 3.82 2.44
CA TYR A 14 -18.74 4.33 3.72
C TYR A 14 -19.92 4.44 4.69
N ASN A 15 -19.91 3.67 5.77
CA ASN A 15 -21.01 3.60 6.74
C ASN A 15 -22.37 3.41 6.03
N SER A 16 -22.39 2.43 5.10
CA SER A 16 -23.53 2.10 4.22
C SER A 16 -23.98 3.21 3.25
N LYS A 17 -23.24 4.32 3.13
CA LYS A 17 -23.52 5.40 2.18
C LYS A 17 -22.56 5.33 0.98
N PRO A 18 -23.06 5.47 -0.25
CA PRO A 18 -22.19 5.45 -1.42
C PRO A 18 -21.36 6.74 -1.50
N LEU A 19 -20.04 6.60 -1.64
CA LEU A 19 -19.13 7.68 -2.00
C LEU A 19 -18.49 7.37 -3.37
N PRO A 20 -18.38 8.37 -4.27
CA PRO A 20 -17.76 8.15 -5.57
C PRO A 20 -16.28 7.84 -5.40
N TYR A 21 -15.72 7.01 -6.27
CA TYR A 21 -14.26 6.90 -6.38
C TYR A 21 -13.67 8.19 -6.95
N ASN A 22 -12.43 8.52 -6.53
CA ASN A 22 -11.62 9.49 -7.26
C ASN A 22 -11.36 8.94 -8.68
N ARG A 23 -11.49 9.81 -9.69
CA ARG A 23 -11.28 9.48 -11.11
C ARG A 23 -10.26 10.38 -11.80
N LEU A 24 -9.56 11.24 -11.05
CA LEU A 24 -8.48 12.05 -11.61
C LEU A 24 -7.28 11.16 -11.93
N PRO A 25 -6.58 11.36 -13.06
CA PRO A 25 -5.43 10.56 -13.49
C PRO A 25 -4.14 10.91 -12.73
N TYR A 26 -4.23 11.15 -11.42
CA TYR A 26 -3.11 11.44 -10.54
C TYR A 26 -3.12 10.47 -9.35
N SER A 27 -2.09 9.63 -9.26
CA SER A 27 -1.91 8.58 -8.24
C SER A 27 -3.13 7.69 -8.00
N ASN A 28 -4.02 7.57 -8.97
CA ASN A 28 -5.33 6.93 -8.78
C ASN A 28 -5.25 5.41 -8.62
N CYS A 29 -4.17 4.77 -9.07
CA CYS A 29 -3.94 3.34 -8.89
C CYS A 29 -3.60 2.93 -7.44
N SER A 30 -3.46 3.89 -6.53
CA SER A 30 -3.22 3.65 -5.11
C SER A 30 -4.49 3.83 -4.26
N GLU A 31 -4.33 3.75 -2.94
CA GLU A 31 -5.32 4.12 -1.92
C GLU A 31 -6.00 5.48 -2.16
N ARG A 32 -5.36 6.42 -2.88
CA ARG A 32 -5.94 7.73 -3.25
C ARG A 32 -7.27 7.63 -3.99
N THR A 33 -7.60 6.46 -4.55
CA THR A 33 -8.91 6.22 -5.16
C THR A 33 -10.07 6.37 -4.16
N ILE A 34 -9.87 6.00 -2.88
CA ILE A 34 -10.87 6.14 -1.82
C ILE A 34 -10.50 7.16 -0.74
N GLU A 35 -9.21 7.42 -0.50
CA GLU A 35 -8.80 8.39 0.52
C GLU A 35 -9.28 9.80 0.20
N ILE A 36 -9.17 10.24 -1.07
CA ILE A 36 -9.54 11.61 -1.44
C ILE A 36 -11.06 11.83 -1.27
N PRO A 37 -11.96 11.00 -1.83
CA PRO A 37 -13.40 11.16 -1.61
C PRO A 37 -13.79 11.04 -0.14
N LEU A 38 -13.15 10.15 0.62
CA LEU A 38 -13.41 10.00 2.05
C LEU A 38 -12.97 11.24 2.84
N ALA A 39 -11.78 11.79 2.57
CA ALA A 39 -11.30 13.02 3.18
C ALA A 39 -12.23 14.19 2.88
N LEU A 40 -12.65 14.38 1.63
CA LEU A 40 -13.60 15.42 1.25
C LEU A 40 -14.95 15.25 1.96
N HIS A 41 -15.42 14.01 2.12
CA HIS A 41 -16.64 13.71 2.87
C HIS A 41 -16.51 14.13 4.34
N LEU A 42 -15.43 13.72 5.00
CA LEU A 42 -15.17 14.00 6.41
C LEU A 42 -14.97 15.50 6.67
N LEU A 43 -14.12 16.17 5.89
CA LEU A 43 -13.88 17.63 5.97
C LEU A 43 -15.19 18.42 5.84
N ARG A 44 -16.07 18.02 4.90
CA ARG A 44 -17.36 18.69 4.73
C ARG A 44 -18.29 18.47 5.92
N GLN A 45 -18.30 17.28 6.50
CA GLN A 45 -19.12 16.97 7.67
C GLN A 45 -18.66 17.73 8.92
N SER A 46 -17.37 18.00 9.08
CA SER A 46 -16.86 18.80 10.21
C SER A 46 -16.98 20.31 10.00
N GLY A 47 -17.37 20.77 8.81
CA GLY A 47 -17.36 22.20 8.48
C GLY A 47 -15.94 22.78 8.31
N ALA A 48 -14.97 21.94 7.92
CA ALA A 48 -13.58 22.34 7.72
C ALA A 48 -13.43 23.61 6.87
N GLY A 49 -12.50 24.47 7.26
CA GLY A 49 -12.23 25.74 6.57
C GLY A 49 -13.29 26.82 6.80
N SER A 50 -14.41 26.51 7.49
CA SER A 50 -15.39 27.51 7.91
C SER A 50 -14.95 28.14 9.22
N GLY A 51 -14.59 29.43 9.19
CA GLY A 51 -14.18 30.20 10.38
C GLY A 51 -12.70 30.03 10.76
N GLU A 52 -12.18 28.80 10.80
CA GLU A 52 -10.76 28.51 11.06
C GLU A 52 -10.17 27.64 9.94
N SER A 53 -8.90 27.88 9.61
CA SER A 53 -8.11 26.98 8.77
C SER A 53 -7.91 25.62 9.45
N PHE A 54 -8.04 24.52 8.70
CA PHE A 54 -7.58 23.22 9.18
C PHE A 54 -6.12 23.00 8.78
N LEU A 55 -5.43 22.09 9.47
CA LEU A 55 -4.08 21.68 9.11
C LEU A 55 -4.10 20.47 8.18
N GLU A 56 -3.35 20.53 7.09
CA GLU A 56 -3.01 19.41 6.22
C GLU A 56 -1.54 19.05 6.42
N VAL A 57 -1.26 17.81 6.83
CA VAL A 57 0.08 17.26 6.99
C VAL A 57 0.40 16.38 5.78
N GLY A 58 1.36 16.81 4.96
CA GLY A 58 1.64 16.28 3.63
C GLY A 58 0.77 16.95 2.57
N ASN A 59 1.37 17.50 1.51
CA ASN A 59 0.66 18.30 0.51
C ASN A 59 -0.14 17.46 -0.51
N VAL A 60 -1.12 16.69 -0.04
CA VAL A 60 -1.84 15.73 -0.88
C VAL A 60 -2.95 16.39 -1.67
N LEU A 61 -3.87 17.10 -1.00
CA LEU A 61 -5.08 17.66 -1.58
C LEU A 61 -4.78 18.71 -2.65
N ALA A 62 -3.60 19.35 -2.61
CA ALA A 62 -3.22 20.32 -3.64
C ALA A 62 -3.16 19.70 -5.05
N ASN A 63 -2.96 18.39 -5.16
CA ASN A 63 -2.95 17.67 -6.43
C ASN A 63 -4.35 17.30 -6.95
N TYR A 64 -5.42 17.62 -6.20
CA TYR A 64 -6.81 17.25 -6.51
C TYR A 64 -7.73 18.47 -6.57
N GLN A 65 -7.23 19.60 -7.10
CA GLN A 65 -7.97 20.88 -7.16
C GLN A 65 -9.34 20.74 -7.84
N GLU A 66 -9.46 19.92 -8.89
CA GLU A 66 -10.74 19.70 -9.56
C GLU A 66 -11.81 19.10 -8.63
N LEU A 67 -11.41 18.24 -7.68
CA LEU A 67 -12.32 17.69 -6.68
C LEU A 67 -12.58 18.66 -5.52
N LEU A 68 -11.68 19.60 -5.27
CA LEU A 68 -11.83 20.67 -4.27
C LEU A 68 -12.68 21.85 -4.78
N ALA A 69 -12.68 22.12 -6.09
CA ALA A 69 -13.31 23.29 -6.70
C ALA A 69 -14.80 23.52 -6.30
N PRO A 70 -15.64 22.48 -6.12
CA PRO A 70 -17.00 22.64 -5.61
C PRO A 70 -17.10 23.10 -4.15
N TYR A 71 -15.99 23.09 -3.40
CA TYR A 71 -15.93 23.35 -1.97
C TYR A 71 -14.86 24.42 -1.65
N PRO A 72 -15.04 25.68 -2.10
CA PRO A 72 -14.01 26.72 -1.99
C PRO A 72 -13.57 26.99 -0.55
N VAL A 73 -14.43 26.74 0.45
CA VAL A 73 -14.07 26.85 1.87
C VAL A 73 -12.89 25.93 2.27
N LEU A 74 -12.67 24.81 1.58
CA LEU A 74 -11.56 23.90 1.84
C LEU A 74 -10.19 24.43 1.36
N SER A 75 -10.18 25.56 0.66
CA SER A 75 -8.93 26.30 0.41
C SER A 75 -8.39 27.00 1.66
N ASN A 76 -9.24 27.23 2.67
CA ASN A 76 -8.83 27.74 3.97
C ASN A 76 -8.17 26.62 4.78
N ARG A 77 -6.90 26.38 4.50
CA ARG A 77 -6.07 25.37 5.16
C ARG A 77 -4.62 25.83 5.26
N ILE A 78 -3.93 25.31 6.26
CA ILE A 78 -2.49 25.42 6.42
C ILE A 78 -1.91 24.09 5.96
N ILE A 79 -0.92 24.12 5.08
CA ILE A 79 -0.28 22.91 4.55
C ILE A 79 1.15 22.87 5.03
N ILE A 80 1.58 21.73 5.57
CA ILE A 80 2.97 21.49 5.99
C ILE A 80 3.52 20.33 5.19
N ASP A 81 4.67 20.54 4.56
CA ASP A 81 5.43 19.49 3.89
C ASP A 81 6.93 19.83 3.90
N LYS A 82 7.77 18.87 4.31
CA LYS A 82 9.21 19.08 4.43
C LYS A 82 9.93 19.12 3.09
N TYR A 83 9.39 18.48 2.06
CA TYR A 83 10.09 18.25 0.79
C TYR A 83 9.58 19.13 -0.34
N GLU A 84 8.38 19.69 -0.20
CA GLU A 84 7.80 20.56 -1.22
C GLU A 84 8.06 22.04 -0.95
N ASP A 85 8.68 22.70 -1.93
CA ASP A 85 8.92 24.14 -1.95
C ASP A 85 7.88 24.82 -2.86
N SER A 86 6.79 25.28 -2.25
CA SER A 86 5.77 26.08 -2.95
C SER A 86 5.21 27.18 -2.05
N ALA A 87 4.79 28.29 -2.65
CA ALA A 87 4.33 29.47 -1.90
C ALA A 87 3.11 29.23 -0.98
N ALA A 88 2.36 28.16 -1.20
CA ALA A 88 1.18 27.80 -0.41
C ALA A 88 1.48 26.74 0.67
N VAL A 89 2.72 26.26 0.77
CA VAL A 89 3.16 25.19 1.67
C VAL A 89 4.18 25.74 2.65
N LEU A 90 3.97 25.47 3.93
CA LEU A 90 4.98 25.69 4.95
C LEU A 90 6.05 24.60 4.81
N ASN A 91 7.18 24.95 4.20
CA ASN A 91 8.30 24.04 4.00
C ASN A 91 9.11 23.85 5.31
N LEU A 92 8.57 23.04 6.22
CA LEU A 92 9.15 22.77 7.53
C LEU A 92 9.02 21.31 7.92
N ASP A 93 9.90 20.83 8.81
CA ASP A 93 9.75 19.51 9.39
C ASP A 93 8.51 19.51 10.31
N PHE A 94 7.52 18.69 9.96
CA PHE A 94 6.29 18.56 10.73
C PHE A 94 6.56 18.26 12.22
N MET A 95 7.63 17.53 12.53
CA MET A 95 7.98 17.21 13.92
C MET A 95 8.43 18.43 14.75
N GLU A 96 8.71 19.56 14.10
CA GLU A 96 9.10 20.83 14.72
C GLU A 96 7.93 21.83 14.78
N TYR A 97 6.77 21.48 14.23
CA TYR A 97 5.58 22.32 14.25
C TYR A 97 4.86 22.25 15.59
N ASP A 98 4.38 23.38 16.13
CA ASP A 98 3.81 23.42 17.49
C ASP A 98 2.44 24.13 17.59
N THR A 99 1.93 24.64 16.47
CA THR A 99 0.66 25.39 16.46
C THR A 99 -0.53 24.43 16.51
N LYS A 100 -1.43 24.65 17.47
CA LYS A 100 -2.59 23.76 17.67
C LYS A 100 -3.75 24.05 16.74
N HIS A 101 -4.44 22.99 16.30
CA HIS A 101 -5.56 23.03 15.36
C HIS A 101 -6.80 22.32 15.90
N SER A 102 -7.98 22.83 15.54
CA SER A 102 -9.26 22.14 15.81
C SER A 102 -9.47 20.95 14.88
N LEU A 103 -8.87 20.98 13.69
CA LEU A 103 -8.96 19.92 12.70
C LEU A 103 -7.62 19.68 12.00
N ILE A 104 -7.20 18.42 11.92
CA ILE A 104 -5.99 17.99 11.21
C ILE A 104 -6.33 16.86 10.22
N LEU A 105 -5.76 16.93 9.02
CA LEU A 105 -5.84 15.89 8.00
C LEU A 105 -4.42 15.42 7.65
N CYS A 106 -4.20 14.11 7.63
CA CYS A 106 -2.92 13.52 7.23
C CYS A 106 -3.16 12.28 6.37
N LEU A 107 -3.01 12.41 5.05
CA LEU A 107 -3.39 11.32 4.13
C LEU A 107 -2.16 10.53 3.68
N SER A 108 -1.96 9.33 4.20
CA SER A 108 -0.84 8.46 3.84
C SER A 108 0.50 9.20 3.90
N THR A 109 0.72 10.04 4.91
CA THR A 109 1.98 10.78 5.11
C THR A 109 2.70 10.30 6.36
N ALA A 110 1.96 10.09 7.47
CA ALA A 110 2.52 9.60 8.73
C ALA A 110 3.35 8.30 8.58
N ALA A 111 2.93 7.40 7.69
CA ALA A 111 3.62 6.13 7.41
C ALA A 111 5.00 6.27 6.74
N HIS A 112 5.29 7.42 6.12
CA HIS A 112 6.56 7.72 5.46
C HIS A 112 7.56 8.44 6.37
N TYR A 113 7.14 8.86 7.57
CA TYR A 113 8.07 9.47 8.50
C TYR A 113 9.02 8.40 9.02
N MET A 114 10.18 8.31 8.41
CA MET A 114 11.29 7.50 8.89
C MET A 114 12.52 8.37 9.03
N LYS A 115 13.00 8.48 10.26
CA LYS A 115 14.23 9.21 10.53
C LYS A 115 15.40 8.28 10.20
N HIS A 116 16.03 8.49 9.04
CA HIS A 116 17.40 8.08 8.85
C HIS A 116 18.25 8.85 9.86
N GLY A 117 18.99 8.16 10.72
CA GLY A 117 19.90 8.84 11.62
C GLY A 117 21.01 9.56 10.84
N LYS A 118 21.84 10.31 11.56
CA LYS A 118 22.99 10.98 10.92
C LYS A 118 24.08 9.94 10.65
N GLY A 119 24.33 9.63 9.38
CA GLY A 119 25.42 8.77 8.90
C GLY A 119 24.95 7.46 8.26
N GLU A 120 25.76 6.94 7.33
CA GLU A 120 25.49 5.73 6.51
C GLU A 120 25.26 4.43 7.32
N ASN A 121 25.53 4.43 8.63
CA ASN A 121 25.36 3.29 9.56
C ASN A 121 24.27 3.50 10.61
N SER A 122 23.41 4.51 10.48
CA SER A 122 22.38 4.77 11.49
C SER A 122 21.13 3.89 11.27
N SER A 123 20.72 3.18 12.32
CA SER A 123 19.50 2.36 12.29
C SER A 123 18.27 3.25 12.05
N VAL A 124 17.44 2.91 11.06
CA VAL A 124 16.16 3.57 10.81
C VAL A 124 15.26 3.37 12.02
N ASP A 125 14.77 4.48 12.58
CA ASP A 125 13.78 4.44 13.67
C ASP A 125 12.40 4.13 13.10
N ARG A 126 12.08 2.83 13.07
CA ARG A 126 10.83 2.29 12.53
C ARG A 126 9.58 2.75 13.27
N GLU A 127 9.72 3.32 14.47
CA GLU A 127 8.60 3.83 15.28
C GLU A 127 8.35 5.34 15.10
N THR A 128 9.13 6.00 14.25
CA THR A 128 8.91 7.40 13.88
C THR A 128 7.47 7.67 13.39
N PRO A 129 6.79 6.77 12.63
CA PRO A 129 5.38 6.95 12.30
C PRO A 129 4.45 7.06 13.52
N LEU A 130 4.69 6.29 14.60
CA LEU A 130 3.92 6.41 15.85
C LEU A 130 4.19 7.74 16.55
N LYS A 131 5.45 8.21 16.53
CA LYS A 131 5.83 9.53 17.05
C LYS A 131 5.13 10.65 16.30
N ALA A 132 5.03 10.55 14.98
CA ALA A 132 4.32 11.52 14.15
C ALA A 132 2.82 11.55 14.50
N ILE A 133 2.17 10.39 14.65
CA ILE A 133 0.75 10.32 15.03
C ILE A 133 0.51 10.87 16.45
N ARG A 134 1.38 10.54 17.41
CA ARG A 134 1.34 11.15 18.76
C ARG A 134 1.55 12.67 18.70
N HIS A 135 2.42 13.15 17.81
CA HIS A 135 2.61 14.58 17.62
C HIS A 135 1.36 15.25 17.06
N ILE A 136 0.69 14.65 16.06
CA ILE A 136 -0.64 15.08 15.58
C ILE A 136 -1.62 15.19 16.76
N TYR A 137 -1.68 14.20 17.65
CA TYR A 137 -2.54 14.25 18.84
C TYR A 137 -2.25 15.45 19.76
N ASN A 138 -0.97 15.81 19.93
CA ASN A 138 -0.56 16.95 20.76
C ASN A 138 -0.88 18.31 20.12
N LEU A 139 -0.90 18.35 18.78
CA LEU A 139 -1.33 19.53 18.03
C LEU A 139 -2.85 19.74 18.04
N LEU A 140 -3.66 18.78 18.50
CA LEU A 140 -5.09 19.02 18.60
C LEU A 140 -5.43 19.98 19.74
N LYS A 141 -6.24 21.00 19.44
CA LYS A 141 -6.95 21.81 20.44
C LYS A 141 -7.91 20.93 21.26
N PRO A 142 -8.36 21.36 22.46
CA PRO A 142 -9.42 20.66 23.19
C PRO A 142 -10.63 20.39 22.29
N ASN A 143 -11.15 19.15 22.32
CA ASN A 143 -12.21 18.64 21.44
C ASN A 143 -11.88 18.62 19.93
N GLY A 144 -10.64 18.92 19.54
CA GLY A 144 -10.18 18.84 18.17
C GLY A 144 -10.13 17.40 17.66
N VAL A 145 -10.16 17.25 16.34
CA VAL A 145 -10.16 15.95 15.66
C VAL A 145 -9.04 15.88 14.63
N ALA A 146 -8.38 14.73 14.50
CA ALA A 146 -7.54 14.43 13.36
C ALA A 146 -8.08 13.24 12.57
N TRP A 147 -7.92 13.27 11.25
CA TRP A 147 -8.10 12.10 10.40
C TRP A 147 -6.80 11.75 9.71
N ILE A 148 -6.39 10.50 9.87
CA ILE A 148 -5.12 9.98 9.39
C ILE A 148 -5.42 8.71 8.60
N THR A 149 -4.87 8.59 7.40
CA THR A 149 -4.93 7.32 6.65
C THR A 149 -3.56 6.68 6.59
N LEU A 150 -3.52 5.36 6.78
CA LEU A 150 -2.30 4.56 6.87
C LEU A 150 -2.45 3.27 6.07
N PRO A 151 -1.41 2.79 5.38
CA PRO A 151 -1.39 1.42 4.86
C PRO A 151 -1.47 0.44 6.02
N TYR A 152 -2.35 -0.57 5.93
CA TYR A 152 -2.67 -1.47 7.03
C TYR A 152 -2.75 -2.93 6.58
N GLY A 153 -2.22 -3.84 7.41
CA GLY A 153 -2.27 -5.29 7.25
C GLY A 153 -1.16 -5.99 8.03
N GLN A 154 -0.32 -6.77 7.35
CA GLN A 154 0.90 -7.29 7.99
C GLN A 154 1.89 -6.16 8.30
N LEU A 155 2.57 -6.26 9.44
CA LEU A 155 3.61 -5.30 9.80
C LEU A 155 4.78 -5.45 8.83
N MET A 156 5.01 -4.43 8.00
CA MET A 156 6.06 -4.46 6.99
C MET A 156 6.95 -3.22 7.06
N ASP A 157 8.24 -3.45 6.87
CA ASP A 157 9.22 -2.41 6.56
C ASP A 157 9.49 -2.46 5.06
N CYS A 158 9.06 -1.41 4.37
CA CYS A 158 9.22 -1.27 2.92
C CYS A 158 10.34 -0.29 2.57
N ASP A 159 11.31 -0.05 3.48
CA ASP A 159 12.47 0.85 3.36
C ASP A 159 12.16 2.35 3.30
N TRP A 160 11.01 2.75 2.71
CA TRP A 160 10.54 4.14 2.59
C TRP A 160 9.15 4.37 3.24
N LEU A 161 8.52 3.30 3.74
CA LEU A 161 7.30 3.36 4.55
C LEU A 161 7.18 2.16 5.48
N ILE A 162 6.36 2.32 6.52
CA ILE A 162 5.89 1.23 7.36
C ILE A 162 4.42 0.92 7.04
N GLN A 163 4.11 -0.34 6.72
CA GLN A 163 2.72 -0.82 6.74
C GLN A 163 2.35 -1.18 8.18
N PHE A 164 1.27 -0.59 8.66
CA PHE A 164 0.83 -0.78 10.03
C PHE A 164 0.15 -2.14 10.21
N SER A 165 0.36 -2.76 11.37
CA SER A 165 -0.46 -3.87 11.86
C SER A 165 -1.29 -3.44 13.06
N ASP A 166 -2.17 -4.33 13.52
CA ASP A 166 -2.93 -4.13 14.77
C ASP A 166 -2.00 -3.92 15.97
N GLU A 167 -1.02 -4.80 16.14
CA GLU A 167 -0.04 -4.73 17.24
C GLU A 167 0.74 -3.40 17.21
N TYR A 168 1.17 -2.97 16.03
CA TYR A 168 1.91 -1.73 15.86
C TYR A 168 1.04 -0.50 16.17
N LEU A 169 -0.21 -0.49 15.71
CA LEU A 169 -1.13 0.62 15.96
C LEU A 169 -1.52 0.73 17.44
N ARG A 170 -1.69 -0.40 18.15
CA ARG A 170 -1.98 -0.42 19.60
C ARG A 170 -0.88 0.24 20.45
N LEU A 171 0.37 0.25 19.96
CA LEU A 171 1.46 0.94 20.65
C LEU A 171 1.18 2.43 20.84
N LEU A 172 0.35 3.06 20.00
CA LEU A 172 -0.11 4.44 20.23
C LEU A 172 -0.61 4.65 21.66
N SER A 173 -1.39 3.68 22.16
CA SER A 173 -1.91 3.69 23.52
C SER A 173 -0.98 3.01 24.51
N ASP A 174 -0.52 1.80 24.20
CA ASP A 174 0.18 0.95 25.17
C ASP A 174 1.54 1.55 25.56
N ALA A 175 2.26 2.11 24.58
CA ALA A 175 3.60 2.65 24.76
C ALA A 175 3.66 4.18 24.63
N TYR A 176 2.94 4.74 23.66
CA TYR A 176 3.04 6.16 23.28
C TYR A 176 2.05 7.07 24.03
N GLY A 177 1.18 6.51 24.88
CA GLY A 177 0.37 7.25 25.85
C GLY A 177 -0.83 8.01 25.26
N VAL A 178 -1.18 7.80 24.00
CA VAL A 178 -2.44 8.31 23.42
C VAL A 178 -3.61 7.56 24.06
N PRO A 179 -4.58 8.24 24.70
CA PRO A 179 -5.68 7.55 25.38
C PRO A 179 -6.45 6.61 24.41
N PRO A 180 -6.76 5.36 24.80
CA PRO A 180 -7.50 4.44 23.91
C PRO A 180 -8.82 5.03 23.41
N ASP A 181 -9.58 5.70 24.28
CA ASP A 181 -10.87 6.33 23.93
C ASP A 181 -10.74 7.53 22.96
N ALA A 182 -9.51 8.01 22.75
CA ALA A 182 -9.20 9.05 21.78
C ALA A 182 -9.02 8.50 20.37
N ILE A 183 -8.92 7.18 20.18
CA ILE A 183 -8.59 6.53 18.91
C ILE A 183 -9.79 5.72 18.43
N ASP A 184 -10.40 6.14 17.32
CA ASP A 184 -11.29 5.27 16.54
C ASP A 184 -10.59 4.86 15.25
N VAL A 185 -10.80 3.63 14.79
CA VAL A 185 -10.21 3.14 13.53
C VAL A 185 -11.27 2.46 12.68
N GLU A 186 -11.35 2.88 11.42
CA GLU A 186 -12.17 2.23 10.38
C GLU A 186 -11.24 1.61 9.34
N TYR A 187 -11.62 0.47 8.76
CA TYR A 187 -10.75 -0.26 7.84
C TYR A 187 -11.37 -0.42 6.46
N PHE A 188 -10.50 -0.44 5.44
CA PHE A 188 -10.89 -0.70 4.07
C PHE A 188 -9.96 -1.72 3.42
N ARG A 189 -10.55 -2.61 2.62
CA ARG A 189 -9.81 -3.61 1.83
C ARG A 189 -10.03 -3.39 0.35
N ARG A 190 -8.94 -3.40 -0.42
CA ARG A 190 -8.99 -3.50 -1.88
C ARG A 190 -9.31 -4.94 -2.25
N GLN A 191 -10.45 -5.14 -2.92
CA GLN A 191 -10.87 -6.46 -3.38
C GLN A 191 -10.38 -6.75 -4.79
N ASP A 192 -10.32 -5.72 -5.64
CA ASP A 192 -9.95 -5.90 -7.04
C ASP A 192 -9.50 -4.59 -7.69
N MET A 193 -8.73 -4.73 -8.78
CA MET A 193 -8.26 -3.63 -9.60
C MET A 193 -8.14 -4.05 -11.08
N ALA A 194 -8.51 -3.16 -11.99
CA ALA A 194 -8.26 -3.33 -13.41
C ALA A 194 -6.76 -3.13 -13.71
N LEU A 195 -6.23 -3.82 -14.71
CA LEU A 195 -4.78 -3.84 -15.00
C LEU A 195 -4.24 -2.56 -15.67
N GLN A 196 -5.08 -1.55 -15.90
CA GLN A 196 -4.65 -0.26 -16.43
C GLN A 196 -4.07 0.62 -15.32
N MET A 197 -2.90 1.22 -15.54
CA MET A 197 -2.29 2.10 -14.54
C MET A 197 -2.93 3.48 -14.50
N ASN A 198 -3.45 3.95 -15.63
CA ASN A 198 -4.09 5.24 -15.71
C ASN A 198 -5.56 5.12 -15.27
N THR A 199 -5.86 5.56 -14.04
CA THR A 199 -7.20 5.56 -13.44
C THR A 199 -7.89 4.18 -13.49
N PRO A 200 -7.33 3.13 -12.84
CA PRO A 200 -7.96 1.82 -12.84
C PRO A 200 -9.34 1.86 -12.21
N LEU A 201 -10.25 1.04 -12.75
CA LEU A 201 -11.41 0.62 -11.97
C LEU A 201 -10.93 -0.21 -10.78
N GLN A 202 -11.46 0.10 -9.61
CA GLN A 202 -11.09 -0.55 -8.35
C GLN A 202 -12.36 -0.95 -7.61
N SER A 203 -12.26 -1.99 -6.80
CA SER A 203 -13.30 -2.40 -5.85
C SER A 203 -12.71 -2.34 -4.45
N TRP A 204 -13.33 -1.56 -3.58
CA TRP A 204 -12.94 -1.37 -2.19
C TRP A 204 -14.17 -1.55 -1.31
N ILE A 205 -13.97 -2.20 -0.16
CA ILE A 205 -15.02 -2.38 0.85
C ILE A 205 -14.53 -1.86 2.19
N GLN A 206 -15.44 -1.28 2.97
CA GLN A 206 -15.24 -1.12 4.40
C GLN A 206 -15.35 -2.50 5.06
N CYS A 207 -14.45 -2.82 5.97
CA CYS A 207 -14.32 -4.16 6.55
C CYS A 207 -13.87 -4.08 8.02
N ASP A 208 -13.79 -5.25 8.67
CA ASP A 208 -13.18 -5.37 9.98
C ASP A 208 -11.65 -5.52 9.86
N LYS A 209 -10.91 -5.33 10.96
CA LYS A 209 -9.44 -5.44 10.93
C LYS A 209 -8.97 -6.86 10.64
N GLU A 210 -9.76 -7.86 11.04
CA GLU A 210 -9.49 -9.28 10.82
C GLU A 210 -9.45 -9.62 9.31
N ASP A 211 -10.17 -8.88 8.47
CA ASP A 211 -10.15 -9.06 7.02
C ASP A 211 -8.84 -8.59 6.36
N LEU A 212 -7.97 -7.91 7.11
CA LEU A 212 -6.71 -7.33 6.65
C LEU A 212 -5.46 -8.01 7.21
N THR A 213 -5.59 -9.08 8.00
CA THR A 213 -4.44 -9.76 8.65
C THR A 213 -3.39 -10.25 7.66
N ASP A 214 -3.79 -10.55 6.43
CA ASP A 214 -2.91 -11.02 5.35
C ASP A 214 -2.70 -9.99 4.24
N ALA A 215 -3.22 -8.77 4.42
CA ALA A 215 -3.02 -7.70 3.45
C ALA A 215 -1.55 -7.29 3.43
N LEU A 216 -0.97 -7.23 2.23
CA LEU A 216 0.40 -6.77 2.00
C LEU A 216 0.39 -5.49 1.19
N TYR A 217 1.35 -4.63 1.45
CA TYR A 217 1.67 -3.53 0.57
C TYR A 217 2.21 -4.07 -0.75
N ASP A 218 1.85 -3.43 -1.85
CA ASP A 218 2.22 -3.80 -3.22
C ASP A 218 1.77 -5.18 -3.72
N SER A 219 0.99 -5.95 -2.96
CA SER A 219 0.53 -7.28 -3.39
C SER A 219 -0.90 -7.62 -2.94
N PRO A 220 -1.77 -8.15 -3.84
CA PRO A 220 -1.50 -8.49 -5.25
C PRO A 220 -1.56 -7.29 -6.21
N PHE A 221 -2.03 -6.15 -5.71
CA PHE A 221 -2.15 -4.89 -6.44
C PHE A 221 -1.13 -3.87 -5.91
N PRO A 222 -0.68 -2.90 -6.72
CA PRO A 222 0.33 -1.92 -6.33
C PRO A 222 -0.19 -0.97 -5.24
N PHE A 223 0.70 -0.45 -4.41
CA PHE A 223 0.42 0.36 -3.23
C PHE A 223 -0.39 -0.39 -2.18
N SER A 224 -1.14 0.34 -1.33
CA SER A 224 -1.82 -0.29 -0.21
C SER A 224 -3.00 -1.16 -0.64
N ASN A 225 -3.10 -2.36 -0.06
CA ASN A 225 -4.25 -3.28 -0.23
C ASN A 225 -5.21 -3.25 0.96
N GLY A 226 -4.78 -2.66 2.07
CA GLY A 226 -5.58 -2.42 3.27
C GLY A 226 -5.30 -1.02 3.80
N ILE A 227 -6.32 -0.32 4.30
CA ILE A 227 -6.15 1.03 4.85
C ILE A 227 -6.79 1.07 6.23
N ALA A 228 -6.08 1.67 7.18
CA ALA A 228 -6.66 2.13 8.43
C ALA A 228 -6.93 3.64 8.32
N VAL A 229 -8.17 4.03 8.61
CA VAL A 229 -8.59 5.43 8.78
C VAL A 229 -8.68 5.68 10.27
N VAL A 230 -7.63 6.28 10.81
CA VAL A 230 -7.51 6.60 12.23
C VAL A 230 -8.11 7.97 12.48
N ARG A 231 -9.12 8.02 13.34
CA ARG A 231 -9.68 9.25 13.89
C ARG A 231 -9.14 9.45 15.29
N LEU A 232 -8.44 10.57 15.49
CA LEU A 232 -8.02 11.00 16.83
C LEU A 232 -8.97 12.08 17.35
N ARG A 233 -9.33 12.01 18.63
CA ARG A 233 -10.05 13.08 19.35
C ARG A 233 -9.22 13.56 20.52
N LYS A 234 -9.03 14.87 20.70
CA LYS A 234 -8.29 15.39 21.85
C LYS A 234 -9.05 15.15 23.15
N ILE A 235 -8.51 14.29 24.02
CA ILE A 235 -9.05 14.00 25.35
C ILE A 235 -7.98 14.30 26.41
N GLY A 236 -8.22 15.28 27.27
CA GLY A 236 -7.26 15.69 28.29
C GLY A 236 -6.04 16.42 27.71
N ASN A 237 -4.89 16.23 28.34
CA ASN A 237 -3.67 17.01 28.10
C ASN A 237 -2.79 16.44 26.98
N ASP A 238 -1.73 17.17 26.66
CA ASP A 238 -0.68 16.67 25.78
C ASP A 238 0.05 15.49 26.40
N VAL A 239 0.44 14.54 25.57
CA VAL A 239 1.26 13.41 25.98
C VAL A 239 2.72 13.84 25.93
N THR A 240 3.32 14.03 27.10
CA THR A 240 4.71 14.51 27.27
C THR A 240 5.66 13.44 27.78
N ALA A 241 5.16 12.38 28.41
CA ALA A 241 5.98 11.28 28.92
C ALA A 241 6.71 10.53 27.79
N ASP A 242 7.92 10.07 28.04
CA ASP A 242 8.64 9.24 27.06
C ASP A 242 7.86 7.93 26.77
N PRO A 243 7.97 7.39 25.54
CA PRO A 243 7.35 6.11 25.23
C PRO A 243 7.80 5.01 26.20
N LYS A 244 6.85 4.20 26.67
CA LYS A 244 7.18 3.03 27.50
C LYS A 244 7.87 1.97 26.65
N GLN A 245 8.75 1.19 27.27
CA GLN A 245 9.30 0.01 26.63
C GLN A 245 8.18 -1.00 26.32
N HIS A 246 8.30 -1.67 25.19
CA HIS A 246 7.43 -2.75 24.75
C HIS A 246 8.25 -3.87 24.12
N GLU A 247 7.61 -5.01 23.91
CA GLU A 247 8.25 -6.15 23.23
C GLU A 247 8.70 -5.76 21.81
N PRO A 248 9.85 -6.27 21.34
CA PRO A 248 10.32 -6.01 19.98
C PRO A 248 9.31 -6.47 18.94
N LEU A 249 9.10 -5.64 17.93
CA LEU A 249 8.23 -5.95 16.80
C LEU A 249 8.98 -6.69 15.70
N TYR A 250 8.29 -7.63 15.05
CA TYR A 250 8.81 -8.32 13.88
C TYR A 250 8.27 -7.69 12.60
N PHE A 251 9.12 -6.95 11.90
CA PHE A 251 8.79 -6.36 10.60
C PHE A 251 9.09 -7.36 9.49
N ARG A 252 8.09 -7.63 8.65
CA ARG A 252 8.28 -8.42 7.44
C ARG A 252 8.95 -7.56 6.36
N PRO A 253 9.92 -8.11 5.61
CA PRO A 253 10.49 -7.40 4.49
C PRO A 253 9.46 -7.25 3.35
N ALA A 254 9.65 -6.24 2.51
CA ALA A 254 8.88 -6.12 1.26
C ALA A 254 9.06 -7.36 0.36
N PRO A 255 8.03 -7.76 -0.42
CA PRO A 255 8.18 -8.79 -1.44
C PRO A 255 9.20 -8.37 -2.50
N ILE A 256 10.05 -9.32 -2.90
CA ILE A 256 11.01 -9.15 -3.99
C ILE A 256 10.29 -9.06 -5.32
N ILE A 257 9.25 -9.89 -5.48
CA ILE A 257 8.29 -9.82 -6.58
C ILE A 257 6.91 -9.79 -5.93
N SER A 258 6.06 -8.86 -6.35
CA SER A 258 4.74 -8.65 -5.77
C SER A 258 3.58 -8.85 -6.76
N SER A 259 3.85 -8.74 -8.07
CA SER A 259 2.87 -8.93 -9.14
C SER A 259 3.54 -9.11 -10.52
N LEU A 260 3.00 -10.00 -11.36
CA LEU A 260 3.41 -10.14 -12.77
C LEU A 260 3.07 -8.89 -13.61
N TYR A 261 1.96 -8.22 -13.29
CA TYR A 261 1.41 -7.18 -14.16
C TYR A 261 2.07 -5.82 -13.95
N PHE A 262 2.51 -5.56 -12.73
CA PHE A 262 3.06 -4.26 -12.32
C PHE A 262 4.59 -4.26 -12.16
N ALA A 263 5.23 -5.43 -12.10
CA ALA A 263 6.69 -5.55 -12.19
C ALA A 263 7.16 -5.55 -13.66
N PRO A 264 8.44 -5.24 -13.93
CA PRO A 264 8.98 -5.10 -15.29
C PRO A 264 9.26 -6.46 -15.97
N PHE A 265 8.29 -7.37 -15.94
CA PHE A 265 8.33 -8.61 -16.69
C PHE A 265 8.19 -8.35 -18.19
N ILE A 266 8.98 -9.08 -18.98
CA ILE A 266 8.80 -9.16 -20.42
C ILE A 266 7.67 -10.14 -20.71
N ARG A 267 6.71 -9.71 -21.52
CA ARG A 267 5.49 -10.45 -21.87
C ARG A 267 5.32 -10.40 -23.39
N PRO A 268 5.91 -11.34 -24.16
CA PRO A 268 6.03 -11.21 -25.61
C PRO A 268 4.71 -10.98 -26.35
N ALA A 269 3.62 -11.60 -25.89
CA ALA A 269 2.29 -11.47 -26.50
C ALA A 269 1.41 -10.38 -25.86
N GLY A 270 1.90 -9.69 -24.82
CA GLY A 270 1.06 -8.83 -23.99
C GLY A 270 -0.02 -9.60 -23.22
N PHE A 271 -1.00 -8.88 -22.67
CA PHE A 271 -2.15 -9.45 -21.97
C PHE A 271 -3.43 -8.67 -22.29
N ASP A 272 -4.59 -9.33 -22.18
CA ASP A 272 -5.89 -8.70 -22.37
C ASP A 272 -6.40 -7.96 -21.12
N LYS A 273 -7.58 -7.34 -21.21
CA LYS A 273 -8.17 -6.59 -20.10
C LYS A 273 -8.43 -7.40 -18.82
N ASP A 274 -8.56 -8.72 -18.96
CA ASP A 274 -8.85 -9.65 -17.86
C ASP A 274 -7.56 -10.30 -17.34
N GLY A 275 -6.40 -9.96 -17.93
CA GLY A 275 -5.07 -10.39 -17.54
C GLY A 275 -4.56 -11.63 -18.27
N PHE A 276 -5.27 -12.13 -19.28
CA PHE A 276 -4.83 -13.31 -20.01
C PHE A 276 -3.74 -12.97 -21.03
N LEU A 277 -2.62 -13.68 -20.94
CA LEU A 277 -1.54 -13.73 -21.93
C LEU A 277 -1.86 -14.81 -22.96
N ALA A 278 -1.76 -14.47 -24.25
CA ALA A 278 -1.93 -15.45 -25.32
C ALA A 278 -0.69 -16.36 -25.44
N ALA A 279 -0.90 -17.67 -25.60
CA ALA A 279 0.18 -18.66 -25.67
C ALA A 279 -0.07 -19.69 -26.77
N GLY A 280 -0.05 -19.26 -28.04
CA GLY A 280 -0.32 -20.12 -29.20
C GLY A 280 0.82 -21.07 -29.60
N HIS A 281 2.07 -20.75 -29.23
CA HIS A 281 3.26 -21.49 -29.69
C HIS A 281 4.15 -21.88 -28.49
N PRO A 282 5.02 -22.90 -28.64
CA PRO A 282 6.07 -23.17 -27.66
C PRO A 282 6.97 -21.95 -27.46
N GLY A 283 7.35 -21.66 -26.23
CA GLY A 283 8.13 -20.47 -25.90
C GLY A 283 7.77 -19.85 -24.54
N TYR A 284 8.47 -18.77 -24.20
CA TYR A 284 8.20 -18.03 -22.98
C TYR A 284 6.92 -17.19 -23.10
N VAL A 285 6.01 -17.38 -22.14
CA VAL A 285 4.84 -16.52 -21.94
C VAL A 285 5.27 -15.22 -21.25
N PHE A 286 6.15 -15.34 -20.25
CA PHE A 286 6.81 -14.22 -19.60
C PHE A 286 8.15 -14.63 -19.00
N TYR A 287 9.02 -13.65 -18.78
CA TYR A 287 10.32 -13.79 -18.11
C TYR A 287 10.82 -12.44 -17.56
N GLY A 288 11.93 -12.42 -16.81
CA GLY A 288 12.36 -11.28 -15.98
C GLY A 288 11.67 -11.29 -14.59
N HIS A 289 11.69 -10.24 -13.77
CA HIS A 289 12.69 -9.18 -13.56
C HIS A 289 14.05 -9.83 -13.20
N HIS A 290 15.18 -9.33 -13.72
CA HIS A 290 16.51 -9.80 -13.28
C HIS A 290 16.86 -9.29 -11.89
N LEU A 291 17.06 -10.20 -10.94
CA LEU A 291 17.23 -9.93 -9.53
C LEU A 291 18.58 -10.45 -9.04
N THR A 292 19.08 -9.86 -7.95
CA THR A 292 20.15 -10.46 -7.15
C THR A 292 19.52 -11.11 -5.92
N LEU A 293 19.54 -12.43 -5.86
CA LEU A 293 19.04 -13.19 -4.71
C LEU A 293 20.23 -13.71 -3.91
N SER A 294 20.40 -13.24 -2.68
CA SER A 294 21.44 -13.77 -1.79
C SER A 294 21.20 -15.22 -1.37
N SER A 295 22.24 -15.93 -0.92
CA SER A 295 22.12 -17.27 -0.34
C SER A 295 21.23 -17.25 0.92
N ARG A 296 20.01 -17.80 0.79
CA ARG A 296 19.01 -18.01 1.85
C ARG A 296 17.79 -18.75 1.30
N SER A 297 16.79 -18.92 2.16
CA SER A 297 15.49 -19.47 1.82
C SER A 297 14.52 -18.41 1.29
N TYR A 298 13.76 -18.77 0.26
CA TYR A 298 12.70 -17.95 -0.35
C TYR A 298 11.39 -18.71 -0.40
N LEU A 299 10.29 -17.97 -0.34
CA LEU A 299 8.94 -18.49 -0.54
C LEU A 299 8.38 -17.92 -1.85
N LEU A 300 8.11 -18.81 -2.81
CA LEU A 300 7.35 -18.53 -4.02
C LEU A 300 5.88 -18.90 -3.80
N HIS A 301 5.00 -17.91 -3.94
CA HIS A 301 3.56 -18.10 -3.87
C HIS A 301 2.93 -17.54 -5.15
N THR A 302 2.26 -18.38 -5.94
CA THR A 302 1.60 -17.94 -7.18
C THR A 302 0.31 -18.69 -7.45
N SER A 303 -0.66 -18.02 -8.10
CA SER A 303 -1.79 -18.68 -8.73
C SER A 303 -1.70 -18.48 -10.24
N ILE A 304 -1.93 -19.58 -10.96
CA ILE A 304 -1.90 -19.65 -12.40
C ILE A 304 -3.22 -20.26 -12.87
N GLU A 305 -3.83 -19.63 -13.87
CA GLU A 305 -5.06 -20.08 -14.51
C GLU A 305 -4.83 -20.26 -16.00
N ILE A 306 -4.94 -21.49 -16.47
CA ILE A 306 -4.76 -21.86 -17.88
C ILE A 306 -6.10 -22.24 -18.49
N GLU A 307 -6.44 -21.61 -19.60
CA GLU A 307 -7.56 -22.01 -20.45
C GLU A 307 -7.03 -22.63 -21.75
N GLY A 308 -7.34 -23.93 -21.95
CA GLY A 308 -6.83 -24.75 -23.05
C GLY A 308 -6.00 -25.93 -22.55
N SER A 309 -5.31 -26.64 -23.45
CA SER A 309 -4.53 -27.85 -23.16
C SER A 309 -3.01 -27.62 -23.15
N GLY A 310 -2.56 -26.41 -22.79
CA GLY A 310 -1.14 -26.07 -22.74
C GLY A 310 -0.40 -26.79 -21.61
N GLU A 311 0.83 -27.22 -21.92
CA GLU A 311 1.78 -27.75 -20.94
C GLU A 311 2.83 -26.68 -20.64
N PHE A 312 3.00 -26.33 -19.36
CA PHE A 312 3.87 -25.24 -18.94
C PHE A 312 4.82 -25.65 -17.82
N THR A 313 5.99 -25.02 -17.78
CA THR A 313 6.90 -25.07 -16.63
C THR A 313 7.14 -23.65 -16.14
N LEU A 314 6.89 -23.43 -14.85
CA LEU A 314 7.32 -22.24 -14.12
C LEU A 314 8.73 -22.50 -13.59
N GLU A 315 9.65 -21.57 -13.81
CA GLU A 315 11.06 -21.73 -13.50
C GLU A 315 11.56 -20.51 -12.72
N LEU A 316 12.44 -20.76 -11.74
CA LEU A 316 13.37 -19.76 -11.23
C LEU A 316 14.75 -20.13 -11.79
N THR A 317 15.37 -19.19 -12.50
CA THR A 317 16.69 -19.38 -13.10
C THR A 317 17.64 -18.26 -12.66
N SER A 318 18.95 -18.43 -12.87
CA SER A 318 19.96 -17.39 -12.69
C SER A 318 20.97 -17.36 -13.83
N GLY A 319 21.85 -16.35 -13.83
CA GLY A 319 22.84 -16.15 -14.88
C GLY A 319 22.18 -15.94 -16.25
N LYS A 320 21.11 -15.14 -16.30
CA LYS A 320 20.30 -14.91 -17.52
C LYS A 320 19.67 -16.17 -18.08
N GLY A 321 19.31 -17.12 -17.20
CA GLY A 321 18.63 -18.34 -17.59
C GLY A 321 19.49 -19.55 -17.85
N LEU A 322 20.79 -19.44 -17.61
CA LEU A 322 21.73 -20.53 -17.85
C LEU A 322 21.70 -21.57 -16.73
N ASN A 323 21.34 -21.15 -15.52
CA ASN A 323 21.32 -22.01 -14.34
C ASN A 323 19.89 -22.15 -13.83
N LEU A 324 19.37 -23.39 -13.83
CA LEU A 324 18.09 -23.70 -13.23
C LEU A 324 18.24 -23.77 -11.71
N LEU A 325 17.47 -22.96 -10.98
CA LEU A 325 17.45 -22.97 -9.51
C LEU A 325 16.27 -23.78 -8.98
N TRP A 326 15.11 -23.67 -9.64
CA TRP A 326 13.88 -24.36 -9.26
C TRP A 326 12.92 -24.41 -10.45
N ASN A 327 12.09 -25.45 -10.54
CA ASN A 327 10.96 -25.47 -11.47
C ASN A 327 9.77 -26.27 -10.95
N GLN A 328 8.63 -26.06 -11.60
CA GLN A 328 7.40 -26.81 -11.40
C GLN A 328 6.57 -26.82 -12.68
N THR A 329 6.09 -28.00 -13.08
CA THR A 329 5.09 -28.12 -14.15
C THR A 329 3.73 -27.65 -13.66
N VAL A 330 3.01 -26.88 -14.48
CA VAL A 330 1.69 -26.33 -14.16
C VAL A 330 0.69 -26.58 -15.28
N SER A 331 -0.57 -26.84 -14.91
CA SER A 331 -1.67 -27.08 -15.84
C SER A 331 -3.00 -26.68 -15.19
N GLY A 332 -4.00 -26.34 -16.01
CA GLY A 332 -5.32 -25.90 -15.53
C GLY A 332 -5.25 -24.73 -14.54
N LYS A 333 -6.02 -24.80 -13.46
CA LYS A 333 -5.95 -23.85 -12.34
C LYS A 333 -5.06 -24.43 -11.25
N THR A 334 -3.90 -23.80 -11.03
CA THR A 334 -2.92 -24.24 -10.03
C THR A 334 -2.64 -23.11 -9.05
N GLU A 335 -2.55 -23.46 -7.77
CA GLU A 335 -1.99 -22.61 -6.72
C GLU A 335 -0.69 -23.28 -6.23
N LEU A 336 0.40 -22.53 -6.24
CA LEU A 336 1.73 -23.02 -5.91
C LEU A 336 2.27 -22.29 -4.69
N HIS A 337 2.74 -23.08 -3.74
CA HIS A 337 3.47 -22.64 -2.54
C HIS A 337 4.76 -23.43 -2.49
N SER A 338 5.89 -22.80 -2.73
CA SER A 338 7.18 -23.50 -2.83
C SER A 338 8.27 -22.76 -2.08
N ARG A 339 9.01 -23.51 -1.27
CA ARG A 339 10.21 -23.04 -0.58
C ARG A 339 11.42 -23.35 -1.45
N ILE A 340 12.23 -22.34 -1.70
CA ILE A 340 13.41 -22.41 -2.57
C ILE A 340 14.63 -22.06 -1.72
N GLU A 341 15.53 -23.02 -1.56
CA GLU A 341 16.78 -22.84 -0.82
C GLU A 341 17.91 -22.52 -1.80
N LEU A 342 18.65 -21.42 -1.55
CA LEU A 342 19.80 -21.05 -2.35
C LEU A 342 21.09 -21.17 -1.53
N ASP A 343 21.97 -22.09 -1.93
CA ASP A 343 23.27 -22.32 -1.27
C ASP A 343 24.32 -21.25 -1.60
N GLN A 344 24.09 -20.45 -2.64
CA GLN A 344 24.96 -19.37 -3.09
C GLN A 344 24.13 -18.21 -3.64
N ASP A 345 24.73 -17.02 -3.69
CA ASP A 345 24.11 -15.86 -4.31
C ASP A 345 23.82 -16.15 -5.79
N ALA A 346 22.58 -15.88 -6.20
CA ALA A 346 22.11 -16.00 -7.57
C ALA A 346 22.00 -14.61 -8.20
N LEU A 347 22.96 -14.29 -9.08
CA LEU A 347 22.97 -13.08 -9.89
C LEU A 347 22.11 -13.27 -11.15
N ASP A 348 21.49 -12.19 -11.62
CA ASP A 348 20.58 -12.19 -12.77
C ASP A 348 19.49 -13.27 -12.66
N ALA A 349 18.96 -13.46 -11.46
CA ALA A 349 17.88 -14.40 -11.17
C ALA A 349 16.56 -13.90 -11.75
N GLU A 350 15.73 -14.78 -12.30
CA GLU A 350 14.45 -14.38 -12.88
C GLU A 350 13.42 -15.52 -12.87
N ILE A 351 12.14 -15.15 -12.77
CA ILE A 351 11.03 -16.08 -12.88
C ILE A 351 10.55 -16.14 -14.32
N ARG A 352 10.40 -17.34 -14.85
CA ARG A 352 10.00 -17.57 -16.24
C ARG A 352 8.87 -18.57 -16.31
N LEU A 353 7.99 -18.39 -17.28
CA LEU A 353 7.01 -19.40 -17.62
C LEU A 353 7.14 -19.80 -19.08
N TYR A 354 7.52 -21.05 -19.31
CA TYR A 354 7.71 -21.62 -20.63
C TYR A 354 6.57 -22.57 -20.99
N LYS A 355 6.08 -22.48 -22.22
CA LYS A 355 5.10 -23.41 -22.82
C LYS A 355 5.81 -24.42 -23.71
N HIS A 356 5.52 -25.70 -23.53
CA HIS A 356 6.21 -26.80 -24.24
C HIS A 356 5.55 -27.24 -25.54
N ASN A 357 4.22 -27.16 -25.62
CA ASN A 357 3.45 -27.74 -26.72
C ASN A 357 2.87 -26.67 -27.67
N THR A 358 2.20 -27.11 -28.73
CA THR A 358 1.62 -26.25 -29.79
C THR A 358 0.14 -25.98 -29.62
N SER A 359 -0.51 -26.46 -28.55
CA SER A 359 -1.95 -26.23 -28.36
C SER A 359 -2.24 -24.75 -28.14
N GLU A 360 -3.33 -24.23 -28.70
CA GLU A 360 -3.79 -22.90 -28.34
C GLU A 360 -4.26 -22.87 -26.88
N CYS A 361 -3.74 -21.91 -26.13
CA CYS A 361 -4.22 -21.62 -24.79
C CYS A 361 -3.95 -20.17 -24.44
N ARG A 362 -4.61 -19.73 -23.37
CA ARG A 362 -4.34 -18.44 -22.73
C ARG A 362 -4.16 -18.65 -21.24
N ILE A 363 -3.36 -17.79 -20.63
CA ILE A 363 -2.97 -17.94 -19.24
C ILE A 363 -3.08 -16.63 -18.49
N ARG A 364 -3.55 -16.69 -17.25
CA ARG A 364 -3.56 -15.58 -16.32
C ARG A 364 -2.79 -15.96 -15.07
N VAL A 365 -2.13 -14.98 -14.44
CA VAL A 365 -1.40 -15.18 -13.19
C VAL A 365 -1.93 -14.20 -12.14
N PRO A 366 -3.08 -14.47 -11.51
CA PRO A 366 -3.74 -13.51 -10.62
C PRO A 366 -2.85 -12.97 -9.49
N PHE A 367 -1.88 -13.76 -9.03
CA PHE A 367 -0.83 -13.28 -8.16
C PHE A 367 0.48 -14.06 -8.38
N LEU A 368 1.60 -13.36 -8.22
CA LEU A 368 2.95 -13.91 -8.28
C LEU A 368 3.78 -13.18 -7.23
N ARG A 369 4.20 -13.91 -6.19
CA ARG A 369 4.92 -13.35 -5.05
C ARG A 369 6.17 -14.16 -4.75
N LEU A 370 7.29 -13.47 -4.60
CA LEU A 370 8.55 -14.02 -4.10
C LEU A 370 8.99 -13.23 -2.88
N THR A 371 9.15 -13.88 -1.73
CA THR A 371 9.61 -13.27 -0.47
C THR A 371 10.76 -14.05 0.12
N VAL A 372 11.53 -13.43 1.01
CA VAL A 372 12.43 -14.17 1.92
C VAL A 372 11.56 -15.00 2.87
N ALA A 373 11.94 -16.25 3.13
CA ALA A 373 11.18 -17.19 3.96
C ALA A 373 11.45 -17.05 5.47
#